data_AF-A0A5B7AGH8-F1
#
_entry.id   AF-A0A5B7AGH8-F1
#
_cell.length_a   1.000
_cell.length_b   1.000
_cell.length_c   1.000
_cell.angle_alpha   90.00
_cell.angle_beta   90.00
_cell.angle_gamma   90.00
#
_symmetry.space_group_name_H-M   'P 1'
#
loop_
_entity.id
_entity.type
_entity.pdbx_description
1 polymer ?
#
loop_
_entity_poly.entity_id
_entity_poly.type
_entity_poly.pdbx_seq_one_letter_code
_entity_poly.pdbx_strand_id
1 'polypeptide(L)'
;SDIPEDLNFLEEEDFTPAGSQGSPEVDQLPVRTRAVAQYIKRKSSVTPISEDFSGDLILNKILERKSRNICARMFFETLVLKACELVDLKQEEAYGDITLKVTPKLWKDQSLS
;
A
#
# COMPACT_ATOMS: atom_id res chain seq x y z
N SER A 1 -12.69 -0.44 17.48
CA SER A 1 -11.83 -1.24 18.36
C SER A 1 -10.39 -0.84 18.09
N ASP A 2 -9.72 -0.17 19.04
CA ASP A 2 -8.34 0.32 18.93
C ASP A 2 -7.29 -0.79 19.17
N ILE A 3 -7.44 -1.92 18.48
CA ILE A 3 -6.33 -2.87 18.41
C ILE A 3 -5.41 -2.37 17.30
N PRO A 4 -4.14 -2.02 17.59
CA PRO A 4 -3.22 -1.63 16.53
C PRO A 4 -3.07 -2.80 15.56
N GLU A 5 -3.52 -2.61 14.32
CA GLU A 5 -3.42 -3.62 13.26
C GLU A 5 -1.97 -4.04 13.10
N ASP A 6 -1.71 -5.34 13.15
CA ASP A 6 -0.37 -5.87 13.08
C ASP A 6 0.16 -5.85 11.64
N LEU A 7 1.34 -5.26 11.43
CA LEU A 7 1.96 -5.09 10.10
C LEU A 7 3.17 -6.04 9.91
N ASN A 8 3.21 -7.16 10.63
CA ASN A 8 4.32 -8.12 10.61
C ASN A 8 4.63 -8.70 9.21
N PHE A 9 3.67 -8.70 8.28
CA PHE A 9 3.93 -9.10 6.89
C PHE A 9 5.00 -8.23 6.20
N LEU A 10 5.31 -7.04 6.75
CA LEU A 10 6.42 -6.21 6.28
C LEU A 10 7.79 -6.74 6.68
N GLU A 11 7.89 -7.61 7.69
CA GLU A 11 9.15 -8.15 8.18
C GLU A 11 9.65 -9.33 7.32
N GLU A 12 8.77 -9.97 6.55
CA GLU A 12 9.13 -11.06 5.64
C GLU A 12 10.22 -10.63 4.66
N GLU A 13 11.31 -11.39 4.57
CA GLU A 13 12.41 -11.14 3.64
C GLU A 13 12.10 -11.74 2.27
N ASP A 14 11.70 -10.90 1.33
CA ASP A 14 11.71 -11.27 -0.09
C ASP A 14 13.07 -10.96 -0.70
N PHE A 15 13.78 -12.00 -1.11
CA PHE A 15 14.91 -11.88 -2.03
C PHE A 15 14.37 -11.43 -3.40
N THR A 16 14.13 -10.13 -3.54
CA THR A 16 13.72 -9.54 -4.82
C THR A 16 14.93 -9.59 -5.75
N PRO A 17 14.89 -10.28 -6.91
CA PRO A 17 16.00 -10.23 -7.84
C PRO A 17 16.10 -8.80 -8.36
N ALA A 18 17.22 -8.14 -8.07
CA ALA A 18 17.52 -6.83 -8.61
C ALA A 18 17.78 -6.99 -10.13
N GLY A 19 16.74 -6.85 -10.95
CA GLY A 19 16.91 -6.87 -12.40
C GLY A 19 15.67 -7.27 -13.19
N SER A 20 14.73 -6.35 -13.35
CA SER A 20 13.76 -6.38 -14.45
C SER A 20 13.39 -4.94 -14.80
N GLN A 21 13.96 -4.42 -15.89
CA GLN A 21 13.59 -3.13 -16.45
C GLN A 21 12.29 -3.29 -17.23
N GLY A 22 11.16 -3.10 -16.55
CA GLY A 22 9.82 -3.04 -17.11
C GLY A 22 8.84 -2.66 -16.00
N SER A 23 7.68 -2.07 -16.34
CA SER A 23 6.59 -1.92 -15.36
C SER A 23 6.20 -3.35 -14.93
N PRO A 24 6.45 -3.76 -13.68
CA PRO A 24 6.14 -5.12 -13.26
C PRO A 24 4.63 -5.32 -13.38
N GLU A 25 4.23 -6.33 -14.14
CA GLU A 25 2.88 -6.85 -14.05
C GLU A 25 2.64 -7.29 -12.60
N VAL A 26 1.41 -7.13 -12.10
CA VAL A 26 1.08 -7.34 -10.67
C VAL A 26 1.49 -8.74 -10.18
N ASP A 27 1.47 -9.73 -11.08
CA ASP A 27 1.89 -11.10 -10.81
C ASP A 27 3.40 -11.26 -10.55
N GLN A 28 4.22 -10.29 -10.96
CA GLN A 28 5.67 -10.25 -10.73
C GLN A 28 6.06 -9.46 -9.46
N LEU A 29 5.09 -8.93 -8.71
CA LEU A 29 5.37 -8.20 -7.49
C LEU A 29 5.92 -9.13 -6.40
N PRO A 30 6.91 -8.66 -5.61
CA PRO A 30 7.35 -9.31 -4.39
C PRO A 30 6.17 -9.65 -3.47
N VAL A 31 6.29 -10.73 -2.69
CA VAL A 31 5.26 -11.20 -1.74
C VAL A 31 4.87 -10.07 -0.79
N ARG A 32 5.84 -9.32 -0.28
CA ARG A 32 5.63 -8.16 0.60
C ARG A 32 4.84 -7.07 -0.10
N THR A 33 5.21 -6.71 -1.31
CA THR A 33 4.49 -5.68 -2.09
C THR A 33 3.05 -6.12 -2.35
N ARG A 34 2.83 -7.42 -2.59
CA ARG A 34 1.50 -8.02 -2.75
C ARG A 34 0.66 -7.90 -1.49
N ALA A 35 1.25 -8.24 -0.34
CA ALA A 35 0.60 -8.13 0.96
C ALA A 35 0.23 -6.67 1.30
N VAL A 36 1.10 -5.71 0.98
CA VAL A 36 0.80 -4.26 1.10
C VAL A 36 -0.35 -3.86 0.19
N ALA A 37 -0.36 -4.31 -1.07
CA ALA A 37 -1.43 -4.01 -2.02
C ALA A 37 -2.80 -4.51 -1.50
N GLN A 38 -2.84 -5.75 -0.99
CA GLN A 38 -4.03 -6.35 -0.38
C GLN A 38 -4.47 -5.60 0.88
N TYR A 39 -3.51 -5.21 1.73
CA TYR A 39 -3.77 -4.43 2.93
C TYR A 39 -4.44 -3.09 2.58
N ILE A 40 -3.86 -2.32 1.67
CA ILE A 40 -4.38 -1.02 1.21
C ILE A 40 -5.77 -1.21 0.59
N LYS A 41 -5.93 -2.18 -0.32
CA LYS A 41 -7.22 -2.50 -0.96
C LYS A 41 -8.31 -2.77 0.08
N ARG A 42 -8.03 -3.61 1.08
CA ARG A 42 -8.97 -3.93 2.17
C ARG A 42 -9.32 -2.69 3.00
N LYS A 43 -8.34 -1.88 3.37
CA LYS A 43 -8.56 -0.66 4.18
C LYS A 43 -9.41 0.37 3.44
N SER A 44 -9.24 0.48 2.12
CA SER A 44 -10.08 1.34 1.28
C SER A 44 -11.51 0.82 1.09
N SER A 45 -11.77 -0.49 1.26
CA SER A 45 -13.12 -1.08 1.17
C SER A 45 -13.98 -0.91 2.44
N VAL A 46 -13.38 -0.66 3.61
CA VAL A 46 -14.06 -0.75 4.92
C VAL A 46 -14.76 0.57 5.33
N THR A 47 -14.72 1.62 4.50
CA THR A 47 -15.42 2.88 4.79
C THR A 47 -16.94 2.72 4.54
N PRO A 48 -17.82 2.96 5.54
CA PRO A 48 -19.24 2.68 5.40
C PRO A 48 -19.98 3.71 4.54
N ILE A 49 -20.72 3.21 3.53
CA ILE A 49 -21.98 3.72 2.99
C ILE A 49 -22.03 5.24 2.70
N SER A 50 -21.32 5.68 1.68
CA SER A 50 -21.85 6.69 0.74
C SER A 50 -21.30 6.36 -0.65
N GLU A 51 -22.17 6.36 -1.66
CA GLU A 51 -22.01 5.73 -2.98
C GLU A 51 -20.89 6.27 -3.89
N ASP A 52 -19.92 7.01 -3.38
CA ASP A 52 -18.79 7.51 -4.17
C ASP A 52 -17.46 7.05 -3.56
N PHE A 53 -16.95 5.95 -4.10
CA PHE A 53 -15.58 5.41 -4.00
C PHE A 53 -14.71 5.85 -2.80
N SER A 54 -14.34 4.88 -1.95
CA SER A 54 -13.00 4.77 -1.34
C SER A 54 -12.50 6.02 -0.62
N GLY A 55 -12.67 6.09 0.71
CA GLY A 55 -11.96 7.09 1.51
C GLY A 55 -10.46 6.98 1.28
N ASP A 56 -9.81 8.09 0.91
CA ASP A 56 -8.37 8.11 0.76
C ASP A 56 -7.69 7.73 2.09
N LEU A 57 -6.64 6.92 2.03
CA LEU A 57 -5.92 6.47 3.21
C LEU A 57 -4.78 7.44 3.54
N ILE A 58 -4.61 7.78 4.82
CA ILE A 58 -3.49 8.62 5.27
C ILE A 58 -2.38 7.71 5.80
N LEU A 59 -1.21 7.71 5.16
CA LEU A 59 -0.10 6.81 5.49
C LEU A 59 0.37 6.99 6.94
N ASN A 60 0.43 8.23 7.44
CA ASN A 60 0.82 8.53 8.82
C ASN A 60 -0.16 7.93 9.85
N LYS A 61 -1.45 7.80 9.51
CA LYS A 61 -2.45 7.15 10.37
C LYS A 61 -2.28 5.63 10.38
N ILE A 62 -1.93 5.03 9.24
CA ILE A 62 -1.62 3.59 9.15
C ILE A 62 -0.38 3.26 10.00
N LEU A 63 0.60 4.16 10.00
CA LEU A 63 1.90 3.99 10.66
C LEU A 63 1.96 4.51 12.10
N GLU A 64 0.82 4.93 12.65
CA GLU A 64 0.76 5.43 14.01
C GLU A 64 1.23 4.35 15.00
N ARG A 65 2.15 4.73 15.90
CA ARG A 65 2.79 3.85 16.91
C ARG A 65 3.58 2.66 16.33
N LYS A 66 3.96 2.70 15.04
CA LYS A 66 4.82 1.69 14.42
C LYS A 66 6.30 2.00 14.59
N SER A 67 7.13 0.95 14.53
CA SER A 67 8.58 1.11 14.61
C SER A 67 9.12 1.79 13.35
N ARG A 68 10.29 2.45 13.46
CA ARG A 68 10.95 3.09 12.32
C ARG A 68 11.17 2.14 11.15
N ASN A 69 11.48 0.86 11.44
CA ASN A 69 11.69 -0.15 10.41
C ASN A 69 10.41 -0.40 9.60
N ILE A 70 9.30 -0.63 10.31
CA ILE A 70 7.97 -0.84 9.71
C ILE A 70 7.55 0.37 8.88
N CYS A 71 7.75 1.59 9.39
CA CYS A 71 7.42 2.81 8.66
C CYS A 71 8.21 2.92 7.35
N ALA A 72 9.53 2.69 7.40
CA ALA A 72 10.38 2.76 6.22
C ALA A 72 10.01 1.70 5.17
N ARG A 73 9.72 0.47 5.61
CA ARG A 73 9.30 -0.61 4.72
C ARG A 73 7.96 -0.29 4.06
N MET A 74 6.94 0.07 4.84
CA MET A 74 5.63 0.44 4.30
C MET A 74 5.74 1.59 3.28
N PHE A 75 6.53 2.62 3.59
CA PHE A 75 6.75 3.73 2.67
C PHE A 75 7.44 3.28 1.37
N PHE A 76 8.46 2.43 1.46
CA PHE A 76 9.11 1.89 0.25
C PHE A 76 8.11 1.09 -0.60
N GLU A 77 7.33 0.21 0.02
CA GLU A 77 6.34 -0.60 -0.70
C GLU A 77 5.27 0.28 -1.36
N THR A 78 4.86 1.40 -0.75
CA THR A 78 3.92 2.34 -1.40
C THR A 78 4.53 3.03 -2.63
N LEU A 79 5.84 3.28 -2.64
CA LEU A 79 6.55 3.77 -3.83
C LEU A 79 6.57 2.71 -4.95
N VAL A 80 6.79 1.43 -4.61
CA VAL A 80 6.73 0.33 -5.59
C VAL A 80 5.33 0.25 -6.19
N LEU A 81 4.28 0.31 -5.36
CA LEU A 81 2.90 0.31 -5.84
C LEU A 81 2.58 1.52 -6.73
N LYS A 82 3.13 2.71 -6.42
CA LYS A 82 2.98 3.89 -7.26
C LYS A 82 3.68 3.71 -8.62
N ALA A 83 4.89 3.17 -8.63
CA ALA A 83 5.63 2.88 -9.87
C ALA A 83 4.91 1.85 -10.76
N CYS A 84 4.13 0.95 -10.15
CA CYS A 84 3.28 -0.01 -10.85
C CYS A 84 1.88 0.54 -11.18
N GLU A 85 1.62 1.82 -10.91
CA GLU A 85 0.32 2.49 -11.12
C GLU A 85 -0.85 1.83 -10.37
N LEU A 86 -0.58 1.19 -9.23
CA LEU A 86 -1.60 0.53 -8.41
C LEU A 86 -2.22 1.48 -7.39
N VAL A 87 -1.45 2.46 -6.94
CA VAL A 87 -1.91 3.53 -6.04
C VAL A 87 -1.47 4.89 -6.57
N ASP A 88 -2.23 5.92 -6.23
CA ASP A 88 -1.83 7.31 -6.33
C ASP A 88 -1.38 7.82 -4.97
N LEU A 89 -0.34 8.67 -5.00
CA LEU A 89 0.26 9.31 -3.83
C LEU A 89 0.11 10.82 -3.96
N LYS A 90 -0.36 11.48 -2.90
CA LYS A 90 -0.43 12.94 -2.81
C LYS A 90 0.20 13.41 -1.51
N GLN A 91 1.07 14.41 -1.59
CA GLN A 91 1.63 15.14 -0.45
C GLN A 91 1.52 16.63 -0.78
N GLU A 92 0.75 17.37 0.02
CA GLU A 92 0.44 18.79 -0.25
C GLU A 92 1.59 19.73 0.12
N GLU A 93 2.31 19.41 1.17
CA GLU A 93 3.38 20.22 1.74
C GLU A 93 4.60 19.36 2.12
N ALA A 94 5.78 19.98 2.18
CA ALA A 94 7.01 19.27 2.49
C ALA A 94 6.90 18.59 3.87
N TYR A 95 7.15 17.27 3.92
CA TYR A 95 7.02 16.44 5.12
C TYR A 95 5.60 16.36 5.72
N GLY A 96 4.59 16.85 4.98
CA GLY A 96 3.19 16.71 5.34
C GLY A 96 2.69 15.28 5.17
N ASP A 97 1.42 15.07 5.54
CA ASP A 97 0.74 13.80 5.39
C ASP A 97 0.76 13.32 3.93
N ILE A 98 0.93 12.00 3.78
CA ILE A 98 0.87 11.33 2.47
C ILE A 98 -0.47 10.62 2.37
N THR A 99 -1.26 11.02 1.38
CA THR A 99 -2.55 10.44 1.04
C THR A 99 -2.37 9.38 -0.05
N LEU A 100 -2.97 8.23 0.17
CA LEU A 100 -2.97 7.05 -0.68
C LEU A 100 -4.36 6.84 -1.27
N LYS A 101 -4.45 6.79 -2.60
CA LYS A 101 -5.69 6.47 -3.31
C LYS A 101 -5.52 5.23 -4.16
N VAL A 102 -6.42 4.27 -4.01
CA VAL A 102 -6.38 3.03 -4.80
C VAL A 102 -6.84 3.32 -6.23
N THR A 103 -6.07 2.87 -7.22
CA THR A 103 -6.45 3.01 -8.63
C THR A 103 -7.36 1.87 -9.09
N PRO A 104 -8.12 2.05 -10.19
CA PRO A 104 -8.89 0.97 -10.80
C PRO A 104 -8.06 -0.28 -11.15
N LYS A 105 -6.75 -0.12 -11.40
CA LYS A 105 -5.84 -1.24 -11.73
C LYS A 105 -5.78 -2.23 -10.57
N LEU A 106 -5.64 -1.74 -9.34
CA LEU A 106 -5.60 -2.58 -8.14
C LEU A 106 -6.97 -3.22 -7.81
N TRP A 107 -8.08 -2.55 -8.14
CA TRP A 107 -9.43 -3.09 -7.94
C TRP A 107 -9.77 -4.23 -8.88
N LYS A 108 -9.42 -4.07 -10.16
CA LYS A 108 -9.69 -5.04 -11.24
C LYS A 108 -8.78 -6.27 -11.16
N ASP A 109 -7.68 -6.17 -10.44
CA ASP A 109 -6.78 -7.29 -10.26
C ASP A 109 -7.40 -8.36 -9.36
N GLN A 110 -7.67 -9.53 -9.96
CA GLN A 110 -8.22 -10.71 -9.30
C GLN A 110 -7.13 -11.64 -8.76
N SER A 111 -5.85 -11.48 -9.14
CA SER A 111 -4.76 -12.34 -8.63
C SER A 111 -4.36 -12.00 -7.19
N LEU A 112 -4.85 -10.87 -6.69
CA LEU A 112 -4.69 -10.40 -5.31
C LEU A 112 -5.85 -10.78 -4.38
N SER A 113 -6.78 -11.65 -4.82
CA SER A 113 -7.98 -12.07 -4.06
C SER A 113 -7.67 -13.10 -2.98
#